data_AF-A0A1E5SHL6-F1
#
_entry.id   AF-A0A1E5SHL6-F1
#
_cell.length_a   1.000
_cell.length_b   1.000
_cell.length_c   1.000
_cell.angle_alpha   90.00
_cell.angle_beta   90.00
_cell.angle_gamma   90.00
#
_symmetry.space_group_name_H-M   'P 1'
#
loop_
_entity.id
_entity.type
_entity.pdbx_description
1 polymer ?
#
loop_
_entity_poly.entity_id
_entity_poly.type
_entity_poly.pdbx_seq_one_letter_code
_entity_poly.pdbx_strand_id
1 'polypeptide(L)'
;MIISPAIQDYGCKIHRSWHLAPIKEDTYKPPVYATEEKEKLPFRINIDAKNSDIRNGIFGFDKIPSNYRSICKSDIEKLRQEYKPIADILDEEYLPPWLSIRKGQTVELELDWKKKSRANQYSQIAFNTHADFTITPTNLKNANKIQITCNNTNPQPAQLLIKADGTTVGALNIFYPKPKTIDLEWFFVEITGGRVDYRKLDDEIKLSRITSLLKKGLNPALIDVNIKNAVASTVNLESKKEYFKTSGIIKKAENHHYIESNKKELFVAAFNKAYKVNTTILSLFLVNRSCLTTGATGEDGGAFNVVAGFSPTGTGIAYGILDNENNLLPTAIMHEIMHALGLQHTFSTKAPHTFLAKRTKNYMDYKGSKEFTWKWQWNKLHAYPFLK
;
A
#
# COMPACT_ATOMS: atom_id res chain seq x y z
N MET A 1 79.56 -44.62 18.84
CA MET A 1 80.27 -45.49 17.89
C MET A 1 79.49 -46.78 17.77
N ILE A 2 78.96 -47.03 16.56
CA ILE A 2 78.62 -48.35 15.97
C ILE A 2 77.60 -49.24 16.73
N ILE A 3 76.36 -49.18 16.21
CA ILE A 3 75.45 -50.28 15.79
C ILE A 3 75.80 -51.70 16.29
N SER A 4 74.82 -52.42 16.85
CA SER A 4 74.75 -53.88 16.69
C SER A 4 73.30 -54.36 16.54
N PRO A 5 73.00 -55.23 15.54
CA PRO A 5 71.64 -55.66 15.23
C PRO A 5 71.26 -57.01 15.86
N ALA A 6 69.96 -57.28 15.74
CA ALA A 6 69.19 -58.51 15.89
C ALA A 6 69.94 -59.85 15.77
N ILE A 7 69.37 -60.91 16.38
CA ILE A 7 68.86 -62.12 15.70
C ILE A 7 68.65 -63.31 16.68
N GLN A 8 67.42 -63.86 16.65
CA GLN A 8 67.02 -65.29 16.79
C GLN A 8 67.39 -66.09 18.07
N ASP A 9 66.69 -67.13 18.52
CA ASP A 9 65.41 -67.82 18.25
C ASP A 9 65.46 -69.06 19.18
N TYR A 10 64.31 -69.73 19.36
CA TYR A 10 64.09 -71.03 20.00
C TYR A 10 64.23 -71.08 21.54
N GLY A 11 63.28 -71.61 22.32
CA GLY A 11 62.06 -72.34 22.01
C GLY A 11 61.71 -73.25 23.20
N CYS A 12 60.39 -73.36 23.49
CA CYS A 12 59.74 -74.38 24.32
C CYS A 12 60.14 -74.43 25.82
N LYS A 13 59.30 -74.84 26.78
CA LYS A 13 57.88 -75.20 26.90
C LYS A 13 57.67 -75.32 28.41
N ILE A 14 56.78 -74.54 29.02
CA ILE A 14 56.19 -74.93 30.31
C ILE A 14 54.69 -74.69 30.20
N HIS A 15 53.97 -75.78 29.88
CA HIS A 15 52.53 -75.85 30.05
C HIS A 15 52.22 -75.88 31.55
N ARG A 16 51.49 -74.88 32.04
CA ARG A 16 50.63 -75.01 33.22
C ARG A 16 49.26 -74.44 32.87
N SER A 17 48.31 -75.37 32.78
CA SER A 17 46.89 -75.11 32.57
C SER A 17 46.32 -74.37 33.78
N TRP A 18 45.78 -73.17 33.55
CA TRP A 18 44.81 -72.53 34.40
C TRP A 18 43.59 -72.21 33.54
N HIS A 19 42.51 -72.95 33.77
CA HIS A 19 41.20 -72.67 33.17
C HIS A 19 40.63 -71.39 33.79
N LEU A 20 40.84 -70.26 33.11
CA LEU A 20 40.03 -69.05 33.30
C LEU A 20 39.05 -68.97 32.14
N ALA A 21 37.75 -68.89 32.46
CA ALA A 21 36.72 -68.65 31.47
C ALA A 21 37.00 -67.30 30.76
N PRO A 22 36.83 -67.20 29.43
CA PRO A 22 37.04 -65.95 28.73
C PRO A 22 36.01 -64.93 29.20
N ILE A 23 36.49 -63.85 29.82
CA ILE A 23 35.70 -62.63 30.00
C ILE A 23 35.38 -62.15 28.58
N LYS A 24 34.08 -62.09 28.24
CA LYS A 24 33.65 -61.44 27.00
C LYS A 24 34.13 -60.00 27.07
N GLU A 25 35.04 -59.62 26.18
CA GLU A 25 35.32 -58.22 25.90
C GLU A 25 34.02 -57.60 25.38
N ASP A 26 33.35 -56.82 26.22
CA ASP A 26 32.35 -55.89 25.75
C ASP A 26 33.07 -54.93 24.80
N THR A 27 32.74 -55.02 23.51
CA THR A 27 33.25 -54.12 22.48
C THR A 27 33.04 -52.69 22.94
N TYR A 28 34.14 -51.99 23.23
CA TYR A 28 34.13 -50.55 23.47
C TYR A 28 33.48 -49.88 22.26
N LYS A 29 32.25 -49.38 22.44
CA LYS A 29 31.65 -48.43 21.51
C LYS A 29 32.17 -47.06 21.90
N PRO A 30 32.93 -46.35 21.02
CA PRO A 30 33.28 -44.97 21.31
C PRO A 30 32.00 -44.18 21.55
N PRO A 31 32.01 -43.18 22.46
CA PRO A 31 30.86 -42.32 22.63
C PRO A 31 30.46 -41.78 21.26
N VAL A 32 29.21 -42.01 20.88
CA VAL A 32 28.61 -41.32 19.75
C VAL A 32 28.68 -39.85 20.12
N TYR A 33 29.67 -39.14 19.58
CA TYR A 33 29.67 -37.70 19.59
C TYR A 33 28.44 -37.30 18.79
N ALA A 34 27.33 -37.06 19.48
CA ALA A 34 26.28 -36.20 18.96
C ALA A 34 27.02 -34.92 18.59
N THR A 35 27.19 -34.71 17.28
CA THR A 35 27.63 -33.43 16.77
C THR A 35 26.52 -32.48 17.21
N GLU A 36 26.76 -31.70 18.27
CA GLU A 36 25.91 -30.58 18.61
C GLU A 36 25.84 -29.72 17.34
N GLU A 37 24.71 -29.79 16.62
CA GLU A 37 24.45 -28.89 15.53
C GLU A 37 24.54 -27.49 16.13
N LYS A 38 25.62 -26.77 15.80
CA LYS A 38 25.78 -25.38 16.25
C LYS A 38 24.52 -24.63 15.87
N GLU A 39 23.86 -24.08 16.90
CA GLU A 39 22.63 -23.32 16.72
C GLU A 39 22.87 -22.22 15.67
N LYS A 40 22.07 -22.24 14.60
CA LYS A 40 22.22 -21.29 13.50
C LYS A 40 21.79 -19.91 13.98
N LEU A 41 22.62 -18.91 13.76
CA LEU A 41 22.32 -17.54 14.17
C LEU A 41 21.17 -16.96 13.32
N PRO A 42 20.22 -16.23 13.92
CA PRO A 42 19.07 -15.70 13.21
C PRO A 42 19.44 -14.52 12.30
N PHE A 43 18.67 -14.34 11.23
CA PHE A 43 18.72 -13.21 10.30
C PHE A 43 17.30 -12.86 9.84
N ARG A 44 17.13 -11.73 9.16
CA ARG A 44 15.81 -11.26 8.71
C ARG A 44 15.88 -10.76 7.28
N ILE A 45 14.81 -10.99 6.52
CA ILE A 45 14.58 -10.44 5.19
C ILE A 45 13.34 -9.55 5.25
N ASN A 46 13.53 -8.26 4.96
CA ASN A 46 12.46 -7.34 4.67
C ASN A 46 12.21 -7.33 3.16
N ILE A 47 10.95 -7.13 2.79
CA ILE A 47 10.55 -6.99 1.39
C ILE A 47 10.15 -5.53 1.19
N ASP A 48 10.63 -4.96 0.09
CA ASP A 48 10.34 -3.58 -0.30
C ASP A 48 9.96 -3.50 -1.78
N ALA A 49 9.18 -2.49 -2.13
CA ALA A 49 8.86 -2.16 -3.51
C ALA A 49 9.60 -0.89 -3.92
N LYS A 50 9.91 -0.75 -5.21
CA LYS A 50 10.52 0.48 -5.72
C LYS A 50 9.59 1.66 -5.50
N ASN A 51 10.15 2.76 -5.01
CA ASN A 51 9.39 3.99 -4.79
C ASN A 51 8.68 4.50 -6.05
N SER A 52 9.27 4.29 -7.24
CA SER A 52 8.64 4.62 -8.53
C SER A 52 7.36 3.83 -8.77
N ASP A 53 7.35 2.54 -8.42
CA ASP A 53 6.24 1.64 -8.70
C ASP A 53 5.05 1.95 -7.78
N ILE A 54 5.34 2.25 -6.51
CA ILE A 54 4.35 2.77 -5.54
C ILE A 54 3.80 4.10 -6.04
N ARG A 55 4.67 5.07 -6.33
CA ARG A 55 4.26 6.42 -6.77
C ARG A 55 3.46 6.40 -8.06
N ASN A 56 3.73 5.46 -8.96
CA ASN A 56 3.01 5.34 -10.23
C ASN A 56 1.80 4.40 -10.13
N GLY A 57 1.54 3.80 -8.97
CA GLY A 57 0.41 2.92 -8.74
C GLY A 57 0.44 1.69 -9.64
N ILE A 58 1.62 1.13 -9.93
CA ILE A 58 1.77 -0.05 -10.81
C ILE A 58 1.13 -1.29 -10.17
N PHE A 59 1.22 -1.37 -8.84
CA PHE A 59 0.56 -2.33 -7.97
C PHE A 59 0.40 -1.69 -6.59
N GLY A 60 -0.35 -2.32 -5.68
CA GLY A 60 -0.45 -1.82 -4.31
C GLY A 60 0.67 -2.39 -3.46
N PHE A 61 1.37 -1.54 -2.73
CA PHE A 61 2.33 -1.97 -1.74
C PHE A 61 2.15 -1.13 -0.48
N ASP A 62 1.79 -1.79 0.61
CA ASP A 62 1.54 -1.15 1.88
C ASP A 62 2.46 -1.73 2.96
N LYS A 63 3.36 -0.87 3.44
CA LYS A 63 4.30 -1.18 4.52
C LYS A 63 4.05 -0.19 5.65
N ILE A 64 3.69 -0.71 6.81
CA ILE A 64 3.55 0.11 8.00
C ILE A 64 4.90 0.77 8.33
N PRO A 65 4.94 2.10 8.55
CA PRO A 65 6.20 2.77 8.84
C PRO A 65 6.71 2.38 10.24
N SER A 66 8.02 2.33 10.44
CA SER A 66 8.61 1.91 11.73
C SER A 66 8.18 2.79 12.90
N ASN A 67 7.86 4.06 12.64
CA ASN A 67 7.36 5.00 13.65
C ASN A 67 5.82 4.97 13.79
N TYR A 68 5.12 3.94 13.31
CA TYR A 68 3.65 3.91 13.34
C TYR A 68 3.05 4.14 14.72
N ARG A 69 3.68 3.63 15.79
CA ARG A 69 3.24 3.81 17.18
C ARG A 69 3.22 5.28 17.62
N SER A 70 4.04 6.16 17.02
CA SER A 70 4.04 7.59 17.35
C SER A 70 3.11 8.42 16.45
N ILE A 71 2.73 7.90 15.28
CA ILE A 71 1.84 8.60 14.34
C ILE A 71 0.39 8.11 14.37
N CYS A 72 0.14 6.91 14.87
CA CYS A 72 -1.19 6.34 15.05
C CYS A 72 -1.75 6.78 16.41
N LYS A 73 -2.90 7.45 16.40
CA LYS A 73 -3.55 8.02 17.59
C LYS A 73 -4.51 7.06 18.28
N SER A 74 -5.08 6.11 17.54
CA SER A 74 -6.09 5.19 18.05
C SER A 74 -5.86 3.79 17.51
N ASP A 75 -6.30 2.78 18.27
CA ASP A 75 -6.42 1.40 17.78
C ASP A 75 -5.11 0.79 17.26
N ILE A 76 -3.95 1.18 17.83
CA ILE A 76 -2.61 0.69 17.44
C ILE A 76 -2.57 -0.83 17.34
N GLU A 77 -3.17 -1.54 18.31
CA GLU A 77 -3.22 -2.99 18.30
C GLU A 77 -4.09 -3.55 17.16
N LYS A 78 -5.22 -2.91 16.82
CA LYS A 78 -6.01 -3.35 15.67
C LYS A 78 -5.25 -3.11 14.37
N LEU A 79 -4.62 -1.93 14.22
CA LEU A 79 -3.77 -1.63 13.07
C LEU A 79 -2.66 -2.66 12.94
N ARG A 80 -1.95 -2.97 14.03
CA ARG A 80 -0.91 -3.98 14.09
C ARG A 80 -1.43 -5.35 13.62
N GLN A 81 -2.60 -5.77 14.09
CA GLN A 81 -3.21 -7.05 13.69
C GLN A 81 -3.58 -7.11 12.20
N GLU A 82 -3.88 -5.98 11.54
CA GLU A 82 -4.13 -5.95 10.10
C GLU A 82 -2.91 -6.36 9.27
N TYR A 83 -1.69 -6.23 9.81
CA TYR A 83 -0.47 -6.66 9.15
C TYR A 83 -0.15 -8.14 9.39
N LYS A 84 -1.02 -8.88 10.11
CA LYS A 84 -0.85 -10.31 10.38
C LYS A 84 0.55 -10.63 10.93
N PRO A 85 0.90 -10.10 12.11
CA PRO A 85 2.22 -10.29 12.71
C PRO A 85 2.57 -11.77 12.78
N ILE A 86 3.84 -12.07 12.55
CA ILE A 86 4.41 -13.41 12.77
C ILE A 86 5.25 -13.39 14.05
N ALA A 87 5.83 -14.53 14.41
CA ALA A 87 6.80 -14.59 15.50
C ALA A 87 7.95 -13.60 15.26
N ASP A 88 8.46 -13.04 16.35
CA ASP A 88 9.55 -12.06 16.31
C ASP A 88 10.77 -12.64 15.59
N ILE A 89 11.47 -11.76 14.85
CA ILE A 89 12.66 -12.12 14.10
C ILE A 89 13.76 -11.17 14.51
N LEU A 90 14.87 -11.72 15.02
CA LEU A 90 15.95 -10.95 15.68
C LEU A 90 15.46 -10.25 16.95
N ASP A 91 14.56 -10.88 17.71
CA ASP A 91 13.97 -10.32 18.93
C ASP A 91 13.24 -8.97 18.68
N GLU A 92 12.84 -8.74 17.43
CA GLU A 92 12.11 -7.56 16.98
C GLU A 92 10.76 -7.98 16.39
N GLU A 93 9.72 -7.20 16.71
CA GLU A 93 8.40 -7.32 16.09
C GLU A 93 8.52 -7.26 14.56
N TYR A 94 7.91 -8.23 13.88
CA TYR A 94 7.86 -8.26 12.41
C TYR A 94 6.43 -8.09 11.91
N LEU A 95 6.20 -7.00 11.19
CA LEU A 95 4.94 -6.69 10.52
C LEU A 95 5.11 -6.84 9.00
N PRO A 96 4.67 -7.97 8.42
CA PRO A 96 4.82 -8.22 6.99
C PRO A 96 4.09 -7.16 6.14
N PRO A 97 4.73 -6.62 5.08
CA PRO A 97 4.05 -5.69 4.18
C PRO A 97 2.94 -6.41 3.39
N TRP A 98 2.05 -5.61 2.81
CA TRP A 98 0.98 -6.04 1.94
C TRP A 98 1.31 -5.72 0.48
N LEU A 99 1.23 -6.73 -0.38
CA LEU A 99 1.23 -6.59 -1.83
C LEU A 99 -0.20 -6.75 -2.34
N SER A 100 -0.61 -5.91 -3.29
CA SER A 100 -1.82 -6.07 -4.08
C SER A 100 -1.44 -6.35 -5.54
N ILE A 101 -1.91 -7.48 -6.09
CA ILE A 101 -1.46 -7.97 -7.40
C ILE A 101 -2.60 -8.61 -8.18
N ARG A 102 -2.60 -8.43 -9.50
CA ARG A 102 -3.60 -9.00 -10.42
C ARG A 102 -3.17 -10.38 -10.92
N LYS A 103 -4.14 -11.25 -11.20
CA LYS A 103 -3.88 -12.49 -11.96
C LYS A 103 -3.20 -12.16 -13.29
N GLY A 104 -2.14 -12.89 -13.60
CA GLY A 104 -1.28 -12.72 -14.76
C GLY A 104 -0.22 -11.63 -14.61
N GLN A 105 -0.24 -10.83 -13.54
CA GLN A 105 0.76 -9.81 -13.30
C GLN A 105 2.00 -10.41 -12.63
N THR A 106 3.17 -9.97 -13.08
CA THR A 106 4.46 -10.21 -12.41
C THR A 106 4.95 -8.89 -11.82
N VAL A 107 5.37 -8.91 -10.55
CA VAL A 107 5.96 -7.76 -9.86
C VAL A 107 7.38 -8.09 -9.43
N GLU A 108 8.28 -7.11 -9.51
CA GLU A 108 9.64 -7.20 -8.96
C GLU A 108 9.69 -6.49 -7.61
N LEU A 109 10.20 -7.17 -6.58
CA LEU A 109 10.38 -6.62 -5.24
C LEU A 109 11.85 -6.76 -4.81
N GLU A 110 12.28 -5.87 -3.92
CA GLU A 110 13.64 -5.81 -3.37
C GLU A 110 13.71 -6.54 -2.03
N LEU A 111 14.83 -7.22 -1.78
CA LEU A 111 15.11 -7.94 -0.55
C LEU A 111 16.14 -7.17 0.28
N ASP A 112 15.73 -6.66 1.45
CA ASP A 112 16.61 -6.02 2.43
C ASP A 112 16.98 -7.01 3.53
N TRP A 113 18.25 -7.44 3.52
CA TRP A 113 18.78 -8.47 4.40
C TRP A 113 19.39 -7.87 5.67
N LYS A 114 18.82 -8.14 6.84
CA LYS A 114 19.42 -7.82 8.13
C LYS A 114 20.28 -8.97 8.61
N LYS A 115 21.53 -8.66 8.97
CA LYS A 115 22.56 -9.64 9.37
C LYS A 115 22.82 -10.70 8.29
N LYS A 116 22.87 -10.28 7.02
CA LYS A 116 23.01 -11.13 5.81
C LYS A 116 24.09 -12.22 5.91
N SER A 117 25.24 -11.93 6.53
CA SER A 117 26.33 -12.91 6.67
C SER A 117 25.92 -14.19 7.41
N ARG A 118 24.94 -14.13 8.31
CA ARG A 118 24.42 -15.29 9.05
C ARG A 118 23.61 -16.24 8.15
N ALA A 119 23.04 -15.73 7.06
CA ALA A 119 22.30 -16.53 6.09
C ALA A 119 23.18 -17.62 5.43
N ASN A 120 24.50 -17.49 5.47
CA ASN A 120 25.45 -18.49 4.97
C ASN A 120 25.37 -19.83 5.73
N GLN A 121 24.91 -19.81 6.99
CA GLN A 121 24.71 -21.01 7.82
C GLN A 121 23.50 -21.85 7.40
N TYR A 122 22.68 -21.32 6.49
CA TYR A 122 21.45 -21.95 6.03
C TYR A 122 21.64 -22.52 4.62
N SER A 123 21.09 -23.70 4.38
CA SER A 123 21.25 -24.42 3.11
C SER A 123 20.28 -23.92 2.05
N GLN A 124 19.02 -23.71 2.43
CA GLN A 124 17.92 -23.29 1.57
C GLN A 124 17.20 -22.10 2.20
N ILE A 125 16.95 -21.07 1.38
CA ILE A 125 16.16 -19.91 1.78
C ILE A 125 15.15 -19.68 0.67
N ALA A 126 13.87 -19.85 0.94
CA ALA A 126 12.82 -19.78 -0.07
C ALA A 126 11.51 -19.30 0.54
N PHE A 127 10.59 -18.80 -0.28
CA PHE A 127 9.20 -18.70 0.15
C PHE A 127 8.60 -20.11 0.28
N ASN A 128 7.64 -20.27 1.19
CA ASN A 128 6.77 -21.44 1.16
C ASN A 128 6.02 -21.52 -0.19
N THR A 129 5.80 -22.74 -0.65
CA THR A 129 5.06 -22.96 -1.89
C THR A 129 3.60 -22.56 -1.71
N HIS A 130 3.03 -21.94 -2.75
CA HIS A 130 1.62 -21.56 -2.79
C HIS A 130 1.13 -21.70 -4.23
N ALA A 131 0.02 -22.42 -4.45
CA ALA A 131 -0.45 -22.75 -5.80
C ALA A 131 -0.74 -21.51 -6.67
N ASP A 132 -1.21 -20.43 -6.03
CA ASP A 132 -1.59 -19.21 -6.75
C ASP A 132 -0.39 -18.31 -7.12
N PHE A 133 0.85 -18.65 -6.74
CA PHE A 133 2.02 -17.79 -6.99
C PHE A 133 3.22 -18.55 -7.53
N THR A 134 3.87 -17.97 -8.54
CA THR A 134 5.19 -18.39 -9.01
C THR A 134 6.21 -17.35 -8.59
N ILE A 135 7.28 -17.80 -7.92
CA ILE A 135 8.32 -16.92 -7.36
C ILE A 135 9.65 -17.26 -8.00
N THR A 136 10.40 -16.24 -8.44
CA THR A 136 11.71 -16.39 -9.07
C THR A 136 12.71 -15.38 -8.47
N PRO A 137 13.90 -15.81 -8.04
CA PRO A 137 14.37 -17.20 -7.98
C PRO A 137 13.68 -18.01 -6.86
N THR A 138 13.62 -19.33 -7.00
CA THR A 138 13.08 -20.22 -5.96
C THR A 138 13.94 -20.23 -4.71
N ASN A 139 15.27 -20.26 -4.88
CA ASN A 139 16.23 -20.09 -3.79
C ASN A 139 16.69 -18.63 -3.75
N LEU A 140 16.45 -17.98 -2.62
CA LEU A 140 16.74 -16.58 -2.36
C LEU A 140 18.18 -16.38 -1.86
N LYS A 141 18.96 -17.43 -1.64
CA LYS A 141 20.35 -17.28 -1.19
C LYS A 141 21.10 -16.37 -2.17
N ASN A 142 21.64 -15.26 -1.65
CA ASN A 142 22.30 -14.17 -2.39
C ASN A 142 21.40 -13.33 -3.32
N ALA A 143 20.11 -13.60 -3.43
CA ALA A 143 19.19 -12.78 -4.19
C ALA A 143 18.99 -11.40 -3.53
N ASN A 144 19.05 -10.34 -4.32
CA ASN A 144 18.70 -8.99 -3.86
C ASN A 144 17.30 -8.56 -4.32
N LYS A 145 16.67 -9.35 -5.18
CA LYS A 145 15.35 -9.11 -5.76
C LYS A 145 14.62 -10.42 -5.97
N ILE A 146 13.30 -10.32 -6.04
CA ILE A 146 12.40 -11.42 -6.39
C ILE A 146 11.38 -10.94 -7.42
N GLN A 147 10.92 -11.86 -8.23
CA GLN A 147 9.74 -11.71 -9.05
C GLN A 147 8.64 -12.60 -8.49
N ILE A 148 7.45 -12.03 -8.32
CA ILE A 148 6.24 -12.76 -7.91
C ILE A 148 5.22 -12.61 -9.02
N THR A 149 4.82 -13.74 -9.59
CA THR A 149 3.74 -13.83 -10.58
C THR A 149 2.49 -14.39 -9.92
N CYS A 150 1.37 -13.70 -10.06
CA CYS A 150 0.08 -14.15 -9.55
C CYS A 150 -0.65 -14.98 -10.62
N ASN A 151 -0.87 -16.26 -10.34
CA ASN A 151 -1.44 -17.21 -11.29
C ASN A 151 -2.97 -17.30 -11.19
N ASN A 152 -3.53 -16.87 -10.06
CA ASN A 152 -4.95 -17.02 -9.77
C ASN A 152 -5.52 -15.83 -8.98
N THR A 153 -6.83 -15.81 -8.75
CA THR A 153 -7.48 -14.82 -7.88
C THR A 153 -8.11 -15.50 -6.68
N ASN A 154 -8.01 -14.90 -5.50
CA ASN A 154 -8.67 -15.39 -4.29
C ASN A 154 -9.20 -14.22 -3.45
N PRO A 155 -10.48 -14.22 -3.03
CA PRO A 155 -10.99 -13.21 -2.10
C PRO A 155 -10.29 -13.26 -0.73
N GLN A 156 -9.78 -14.42 -0.33
CA GLN A 156 -9.02 -14.56 0.90
C GLN A 156 -7.54 -14.20 0.67
N PRO A 157 -6.98 -13.25 1.43
CA PRO A 157 -5.58 -12.89 1.28
C PRO A 157 -4.65 -13.99 1.78
N ALA A 158 -3.50 -14.14 1.12
CA ALA A 158 -2.46 -15.11 1.47
C ALA A 158 -1.38 -14.46 2.34
N GLN A 159 -0.66 -15.27 3.11
CA GLN A 159 0.59 -14.88 3.75
C GLN A 159 1.67 -15.86 3.29
N LEU A 160 2.66 -15.35 2.56
CA LEU A 160 3.82 -16.11 2.13
C LEU A 160 4.95 -15.91 3.13
N LEU A 161 5.43 -17.00 3.70
CA LEU A 161 6.52 -17.02 4.66
C LEU A 161 7.84 -17.29 3.94
N ILE A 162 8.88 -16.52 4.25
CA ILE A 162 10.24 -16.86 3.85
C ILE A 162 10.82 -17.79 4.90
N LYS A 163 11.23 -18.98 4.48
CA LYS A 163 11.77 -20.05 5.30
C LYS A 163 13.25 -20.25 4.99
N ALA A 164 14.07 -20.29 6.03
CA ALA A 164 15.48 -20.68 5.98
C ALA A 164 15.65 -21.99 6.76
N ASP A 165 15.85 -23.10 6.04
CA ASP A 165 15.86 -24.47 6.60
C ASP A 165 14.69 -24.75 7.59
N GLY A 166 13.49 -24.24 7.29
CA GLY A 166 12.29 -24.39 8.13
C GLY A 166 12.00 -23.21 9.09
N THR A 167 13.01 -22.42 9.44
CA THR A 167 12.87 -21.23 10.31
C THR A 167 12.31 -20.05 9.53
N THR A 168 11.32 -19.34 10.07
CA THR A 168 10.76 -18.13 9.42
C THR A 168 11.73 -16.95 9.56
N VAL A 169 12.10 -16.35 8.44
CA VAL A 169 13.04 -15.21 8.38
C VAL A 169 12.45 -13.97 7.70
N GLY A 170 11.19 -14.03 7.28
CA GLY A 170 10.45 -12.90 6.72
C GLY A 170 9.09 -13.36 6.21
N ALA A 171 8.25 -12.42 5.76
CA ALA A 171 6.96 -12.75 5.16
C ALA A 171 6.41 -11.61 4.28
N LEU A 172 5.45 -11.96 3.42
CA LEU A 172 4.68 -11.05 2.58
C LEU A 172 3.20 -11.41 2.66
N ASN A 173 2.34 -10.44 2.98
CA ASN A 173 0.91 -10.60 2.82
C ASN A 173 0.51 -10.25 1.39
N ILE A 174 -0.39 -11.00 0.77
CA ILE A 174 -0.85 -10.75 -0.60
C ILE A 174 -2.37 -10.62 -0.66
N PHE A 175 -2.82 -9.51 -1.24
CA PHE A 175 -4.21 -9.19 -1.59
C PHE A 175 -4.40 -9.36 -3.10
N TYR A 176 -5.18 -10.35 -3.50
CA TYR A 176 -5.33 -10.72 -4.92
C TYR A 176 -6.75 -11.21 -5.26
N PRO A 177 -7.82 -10.52 -4.78
CA PRO A 177 -9.16 -10.81 -5.27
C PRO A 177 -9.27 -10.48 -6.75
N LYS A 178 -10.37 -10.92 -7.36
CA LYS A 178 -10.77 -10.44 -8.69
C LYS A 178 -10.87 -8.90 -8.64
N PRO A 179 -10.23 -8.18 -9.59
CA PRO A 179 -10.40 -6.75 -9.69
C PRO A 179 -11.87 -6.37 -9.87
N LYS A 180 -12.28 -5.25 -9.26
CA LYS A 180 -13.62 -4.70 -9.39
C LYS A 180 -13.65 -3.57 -10.39
N THR A 181 -14.81 -3.31 -10.96
CA THR A 181 -14.99 -2.22 -11.94
C THR A 181 -16.01 -1.21 -11.45
N ILE A 182 -15.79 0.07 -11.75
CA ILE A 182 -16.78 1.12 -11.58
C ILE A 182 -16.91 1.96 -12.84
N ASP A 183 -18.13 2.34 -13.15
CA ASP A 183 -18.43 3.28 -14.23
C ASP A 183 -18.26 4.72 -13.72
N LEU A 184 -17.58 5.58 -14.50
CA LEU A 184 -17.40 6.99 -14.18
C LEU A 184 -17.89 7.90 -15.31
N GLU A 185 -18.58 8.98 -14.93
CA GLU A 185 -18.84 10.14 -15.78
C GLU A 185 -18.11 11.37 -15.23
N TRP A 186 -17.68 12.26 -16.12
CA TRP A 186 -17.01 13.50 -15.74
C TRP A 186 -17.60 14.73 -16.43
N PHE A 187 -17.61 15.84 -15.70
CA PHE A 187 -18.35 17.04 -16.03
C PHE A 187 -17.54 18.30 -15.77
N PHE A 188 -17.73 19.32 -16.62
CA PHE A 188 -17.35 20.69 -16.33
C PHE A 188 -18.57 21.47 -15.83
N VAL A 189 -18.38 22.23 -14.75
CA VAL A 189 -19.44 23.09 -14.18
C VAL A 189 -19.29 24.50 -14.74
N GLU A 190 -20.27 24.93 -15.53
CA GLU A 190 -20.32 26.27 -16.14
C GLU A 190 -21.13 27.20 -15.26
N ILE A 191 -20.50 28.27 -14.73
CA ILE A 191 -21.15 29.24 -13.84
C ILE A 191 -21.19 30.62 -14.49
N THR A 192 -20.13 30.97 -15.23
CA THR A 192 -19.93 32.31 -15.79
C THR A 192 -20.92 32.62 -16.90
N GLY A 193 -21.20 31.61 -17.75
CA GLY A 193 -21.98 31.73 -18.96
C GLY A 193 -21.10 31.81 -20.21
N GLY A 194 -21.66 31.45 -21.36
CA GLY A 194 -20.95 31.55 -22.65
C GLY A 194 -19.73 30.60 -22.79
N ARG A 195 -19.73 29.46 -22.08
CA ARG A 195 -18.66 28.45 -22.11
C ARG A 195 -17.30 28.98 -21.64
N VAL A 196 -17.29 29.95 -20.74
CA VAL A 196 -16.04 30.55 -20.24
C VAL A 196 -15.32 29.58 -19.30
N ASP A 197 -16.07 28.92 -18.41
CA ASP A 197 -15.48 27.95 -17.48
C ASP A 197 -15.13 26.66 -18.21
N TYR A 198 -15.99 26.20 -19.12
CA TYR A 198 -15.72 25.06 -19.99
C TYR A 198 -14.37 25.21 -20.70
N ARG A 199 -14.12 26.33 -21.39
CA ARG A 199 -12.90 26.52 -22.19
C ARG A 199 -11.65 26.46 -21.32
N LYS A 200 -11.66 27.15 -20.17
CA LYS A 200 -10.56 27.12 -19.21
C LYS A 200 -10.26 25.70 -18.72
N LEU A 201 -11.28 24.97 -18.30
CA LEU A 201 -11.11 23.61 -17.81
C LEU A 201 -10.65 22.66 -18.93
N ASP A 202 -11.25 22.76 -20.12
CA ASP A 202 -10.88 21.93 -21.26
C ASP A 202 -9.41 22.12 -21.63
N ASP A 203 -8.89 23.35 -21.62
CA ASP A 203 -7.48 23.64 -21.90
C ASP A 203 -6.53 22.99 -20.88
N GLU A 204 -6.94 22.88 -19.60
CA GLU A 204 -6.09 22.36 -18.51
C GLU A 204 -6.17 20.85 -18.28
N ILE A 205 -7.35 20.25 -18.48
CA ILE A 205 -7.61 18.86 -18.10
C ILE A 205 -8.25 18.05 -19.22
N LYS A 206 -7.47 17.09 -19.71
CA LYS A 206 -7.87 16.14 -20.75
C LYS A 206 -8.19 14.78 -20.15
N LEU A 207 -9.00 14.01 -20.88
CA LEU A 207 -9.38 12.64 -20.52
C LEU A 207 -8.16 11.77 -20.17
N SER A 208 -7.08 11.86 -20.94
CA SER A 208 -5.84 11.08 -20.69
C SER A 208 -5.25 11.32 -19.30
N ARG A 209 -5.33 12.57 -18.81
CA ARG A 209 -4.86 12.95 -17.47
C ARG A 209 -5.76 12.37 -16.38
N ILE A 210 -7.08 12.40 -16.58
CA ILE A 210 -8.06 11.77 -15.68
C ILE A 210 -7.83 10.24 -15.62
N THR A 211 -7.72 9.58 -16.76
CA THR A 211 -7.49 8.14 -16.84
C THR A 211 -6.18 7.72 -16.16
N SER A 212 -5.10 8.46 -16.41
CA SER A 212 -3.79 8.21 -15.77
C SER A 212 -3.87 8.36 -14.25
N LEU A 213 -4.55 9.41 -13.77
CA LEU A 213 -4.75 9.66 -12.35
C LEU A 213 -5.55 8.54 -11.67
N LEU A 214 -6.69 8.17 -12.26
CA LEU A 214 -7.56 7.10 -11.76
C LEU A 214 -6.81 5.78 -11.68
N LYS A 215 -6.08 5.42 -12.74
CA LYS A 215 -5.26 4.21 -12.78
C LYS A 215 -4.22 4.23 -11.66
N LYS A 216 -3.48 5.33 -11.52
CA LYS A 216 -2.47 5.49 -10.46
C LYS A 216 -3.06 5.36 -9.05
N GLY A 217 -4.23 5.97 -8.79
CA GLY A 217 -4.82 6.00 -7.45
C GLY A 217 -5.59 4.73 -7.05
N LEU A 218 -6.23 4.05 -8.02
CA LEU A 218 -7.16 2.94 -7.76
C LEU A 218 -6.62 1.56 -8.13
N ASN A 219 -5.62 1.48 -9.03
CA ASN A 219 -4.98 0.20 -9.34
C ASN A 219 -4.33 -0.48 -8.12
N PRO A 220 -3.72 0.24 -7.15
CA PRO A 220 -3.28 -0.36 -5.89
C PRO A 220 -4.38 -1.13 -5.14
N ALA A 221 -5.62 -0.68 -5.26
CA ALA A 221 -6.78 -1.33 -4.67
C ALA A 221 -7.47 -2.32 -5.62
N LEU A 222 -6.90 -2.66 -6.78
CA LEU A 222 -7.51 -3.54 -7.79
C LEU A 222 -8.88 -3.06 -8.27
N ILE A 223 -9.02 -1.75 -8.48
CA ILE A 223 -10.24 -1.14 -9.01
C ILE A 223 -9.93 -0.55 -10.39
N ASP A 224 -10.71 -0.95 -11.37
CA ASP A 224 -10.69 -0.44 -12.73
C ASP A 224 -11.84 0.54 -12.93
N VAL A 225 -11.60 1.59 -13.73
CA VAL A 225 -12.59 2.61 -14.02
C VAL A 225 -12.94 2.61 -15.51
N ASN A 226 -14.23 2.52 -15.80
CA ASN A 226 -14.78 2.61 -17.14
C ASN A 226 -15.40 3.99 -17.33
N ILE A 227 -14.71 4.87 -18.05
CA ILE A 227 -15.19 6.23 -18.31
C ILE A 227 -16.23 6.19 -19.42
N LYS A 228 -17.45 6.64 -19.13
CA LYS A 228 -18.60 6.54 -20.04
C LYS A 228 -18.63 7.61 -21.12
N ASN A 229 -18.13 8.81 -20.83
CA ASN A 229 -18.13 9.93 -21.76
C ASN A 229 -16.70 10.33 -22.17
N ALA A 230 -16.42 10.26 -23.48
CA ALA A 230 -15.11 10.60 -24.05
C ALA A 230 -14.75 12.10 -23.91
N VAL A 231 -15.77 12.96 -23.83
CA VAL A 231 -15.64 14.40 -23.61
C VAL A 231 -16.44 14.77 -22.38
N ALA A 232 -15.92 15.69 -21.56
CA ALA A 232 -16.61 16.19 -20.38
C ALA A 232 -17.99 16.72 -20.75
N SER A 233 -19.03 16.21 -20.10
CA SER A 233 -20.36 16.80 -20.20
C SER A 233 -20.38 18.14 -19.45
N THR A 234 -21.34 19.01 -19.74
CA THR A 234 -21.43 20.32 -19.06
C THR A 234 -22.65 20.36 -18.16
N VAL A 235 -22.45 20.78 -16.90
CA VAL A 235 -23.54 21.18 -16.01
C VAL A 235 -23.61 22.70 -16.00
N ASN A 236 -24.70 23.27 -16.53
CA ASN A 236 -24.86 24.70 -16.65
C ASN A 236 -25.60 25.29 -15.43
N LEU A 237 -24.92 26.15 -14.69
CA LEU A 237 -25.41 26.89 -13.53
C LEU A 237 -25.46 28.41 -13.76
N GLU A 238 -25.38 28.87 -15.01
CA GLU A 238 -25.44 30.30 -15.37
C GLU A 238 -26.72 30.97 -14.84
N SER A 239 -27.86 30.28 -14.89
CA SER A 239 -29.12 30.77 -14.31
C SER A 239 -29.08 30.97 -12.79
N LYS A 240 -28.06 30.45 -12.10
CA LYS A 240 -27.83 30.62 -10.65
C LYS A 240 -26.79 31.69 -10.34
N LYS A 241 -26.17 32.31 -11.34
CA LYS A 241 -25.10 33.31 -11.17
C LYS A 241 -25.49 34.46 -10.23
N GLU A 242 -26.68 35.04 -10.43
CA GLU A 242 -27.13 36.14 -9.57
C GLU A 242 -27.38 35.66 -8.14
N TYR A 243 -28.03 34.50 -7.97
CA TYR A 243 -28.21 33.88 -6.66
C TYR A 243 -26.87 33.64 -5.93
N PHE A 244 -25.87 33.11 -6.64
CA PHE A 244 -24.55 32.88 -6.06
C PHE A 244 -23.88 34.17 -5.58
N LYS A 245 -24.05 35.26 -6.33
CA LYS A 245 -23.52 36.57 -5.98
C LYS A 245 -24.27 37.18 -4.80
N THR A 246 -25.60 37.27 -4.86
CA THR A 246 -26.42 37.92 -3.82
C THR A 246 -26.41 37.16 -2.50
N SER A 247 -26.27 35.83 -2.53
CA SER A 247 -26.15 35.01 -1.32
C SER A 247 -24.72 34.89 -0.79
N GLY A 248 -23.75 35.54 -1.43
CA GLY A 248 -22.34 35.51 -1.03
C GLY A 248 -21.69 34.13 -1.13
N ILE A 249 -22.27 33.23 -1.94
CA ILE A 249 -21.72 31.89 -2.21
C ILE A 249 -20.47 32.03 -3.08
N ILE A 250 -20.54 32.87 -4.11
CA ILE A 250 -19.40 33.24 -4.93
C ILE A 250 -19.02 34.68 -4.63
N LYS A 251 -17.79 34.88 -4.17
CA LYS A 251 -17.21 36.19 -3.91
C LYS A 251 -16.12 36.51 -4.92
N LYS A 252 -15.79 37.79 -4.99
CA LYS A 252 -14.73 38.33 -5.84
C LYS A 252 -13.52 38.69 -4.97
N ALA A 253 -12.35 38.19 -5.35
CA ALA A 253 -11.04 38.71 -4.93
C ALA A 253 -10.47 39.59 -6.06
N GLU A 254 -9.30 40.19 -5.87
CA GLU A 254 -8.68 41.10 -6.85
C GLU A 254 -8.64 40.50 -8.27
N ASN A 255 -8.20 39.25 -8.39
CA ASN A 255 -7.92 38.62 -9.69
C ASN A 255 -8.78 37.39 -10.03
N HIS A 256 -9.68 36.96 -9.15
CA HIS A 256 -10.51 35.76 -9.38
C HIS A 256 -11.81 35.77 -8.58
N HIS A 257 -12.72 34.86 -8.93
CA HIS A 257 -13.91 34.55 -8.15
C HIS A 257 -13.70 33.22 -7.42
N TYR A 258 -14.23 33.10 -6.21
CA TYR A 258 -14.08 31.90 -5.39
C TYR A 258 -15.39 31.54 -4.70
N ILE A 259 -15.52 30.26 -4.35
CA ILE A 259 -16.61 29.75 -3.51
C ILE A 259 -16.25 30.02 -2.05
N GLU A 260 -17.12 30.68 -1.29
CA GLU A 260 -16.95 30.83 0.15
C GLU A 260 -17.14 29.46 0.83
N SER A 261 -16.12 28.98 1.53
CA SER A 261 -16.10 27.65 2.15
C SER A 261 -17.25 27.42 3.12
N ASN A 262 -17.63 28.43 3.91
CA ASN A 262 -18.77 28.34 4.82
C ASN A 262 -20.15 28.29 4.11
N LYS A 263 -20.19 28.55 2.80
CA LYS A 263 -21.39 28.46 1.93
C LYS A 263 -21.33 27.32 0.92
N LYS A 264 -20.31 26.46 0.94
CA LYS A 264 -20.16 25.37 -0.04
C LYS A 264 -21.37 24.43 -0.11
N GLU A 265 -22.04 24.18 1.02
CA GLU A 265 -23.25 23.36 1.05
C GLU A 265 -24.43 24.00 0.28
N LEU A 266 -24.50 25.35 0.26
CA LEU A 266 -25.49 26.06 -0.56
C LEU A 266 -25.15 25.98 -2.04
N PHE A 267 -23.86 25.99 -2.39
CA PHE A 267 -23.42 25.73 -3.76
C PHE A 267 -23.85 24.33 -4.21
N VAL A 268 -23.59 23.31 -3.39
CA VAL A 268 -24.01 21.92 -3.65
C VAL A 268 -25.54 21.81 -3.75
N ALA A 269 -26.29 22.49 -2.89
CA ALA A 269 -27.76 22.51 -2.97
C ALA A 269 -28.27 23.13 -4.28
N ALA A 270 -27.68 24.24 -4.72
CA ALA A 270 -28.03 24.86 -6.00
C ALA A 270 -27.64 23.97 -7.19
N PHE A 271 -26.48 23.31 -7.10
CA PHE A 271 -26.03 22.32 -8.08
C PHE A 271 -27.04 21.18 -8.20
N ASN A 272 -27.43 20.55 -7.08
CA ASN A 272 -28.36 19.43 -7.05
C ASN A 272 -29.77 19.81 -7.55
N LYS A 273 -30.15 21.08 -7.42
CA LYS A 273 -31.40 21.59 -8.00
C LYS A 273 -31.34 21.71 -9.53
N ALA A 274 -30.16 21.98 -10.08
CA ALA A 274 -29.95 22.14 -11.52
C ALA A 274 -29.59 20.82 -12.22
N TYR A 275 -28.99 19.87 -11.50
CA TYR A 275 -28.53 18.61 -12.05
C TYR A 275 -28.81 17.44 -11.10
N LYS A 276 -29.59 16.48 -11.57
CA LYS A 276 -29.90 15.25 -10.82
C LYS A 276 -28.82 14.21 -11.09
N VAL A 277 -27.91 14.04 -10.15
CA VAL A 277 -26.80 13.09 -10.27
C VAL A 277 -27.31 11.65 -10.21
N ASN A 278 -26.77 10.79 -11.07
CA ASN A 278 -26.95 9.35 -10.95
C ASN A 278 -25.99 8.81 -9.88
N THR A 279 -26.53 8.32 -8.78
CA THR A 279 -25.74 7.82 -7.64
C THR A 279 -25.26 6.38 -7.81
N THR A 280 -25.68 5.68 -8.87
CA THR A 280 -25.22 4.31 -9.15
C THR A 280 -23.92 4.26 -9.96
N ILE A 281 -23.42 5.43 -10.37
CA ILE A 281 -22.14 5.61 -11.08
C ILE A 281 -21.32 6.65 -10.34
N LEU A 282 -20.00 6.61 -10.51
CA LEU A 282 -19.11 7.63 -9.99
C LEU A 282 -19.21 8.88 -10.88
N SER A 283 -19.48 10.04 -10.29
CA SER A 283 -19.58 11.32 -11.01
C SER A 283 -18.49 12.27 -10.54
N LEU A 284 -17.65 12.75 -11.46
CA LEU A 284 -16.61 13.75 -11.19
C LEU A 284 -17.02 15.11 -11.78
N PHE A 285 -17.27 16.09 -10.91
CA PHE A 285 -17.57 17.47 -11.29
C PHE A 285 -16.33 18.32 -11.08
N LEU A 286 -15.86 18.97 -12.14
CA LEU A 286 -14.72 19.89 -12.11
C LEU A 286 -15.24 21.33 -12.17
N VAL A 287 -14.85 22.12 -11.18
CA VAL A 287 -15.32 23.50 -11.01
C VAL A 287 -14.15 24.46 -11.17
N ASN A 288 -14.29 25.41 -12.09
CA ASN A 288 -13.29 26.44 -12.37
C ASN A 288 -13.26 27.56 -11.31
N ARG A 289 -13.28 27.21 -10.03
CA ARG A 289 -13.25 28.14 -8.90
C ARG A 289 -12.45 27.52 -7.77
N SER A 290 -11.68 28.34 -7.06
CA SER A 290 -11.13 27.96 -5.76
C SER A 290 -12.25 28.00 -4.70
N CYS A 291 -12.03 27.32 -3.57
CA CYS A 291 -12.91 27.42 -2.40
C CYS A 291 -12.10 27.94 -1.21
N LEU A 292 -12.44 29.12 -0.71
CA LEU A 292 -11.63 29.82 0.30
C LEU A 292 -12.35 29.91 1.64
N THR A 293 -11.60 29.74 2.72
CA THR A 293 -12.06 30.03 4.08
C THR A 293 -11.60 31.45 4.44
N THR A 294 -12.55 32.39 4.50
CA THR A 294 -12.26 33.78 4.87
C THR A 294 -11.91 33.90 6.35
N GLY A 295 -10.85 34.66 6.66
CA GLY A 295 -10.39 34.90 8.04
C GLY A 295 -9.54 33.78 8.65
N ALA A 296 -9.23 32.72 7.89
CA ALA A 296 -8.27 31.70 8.30
C ALA A 296 -6.88 32.07 7.78
N THR A 297 -5.88 32.10 8.67
CA THR A 297 -4.49 32.17 8.21
C THR A 297 -4.06 30.81 7.64
N GLY A 298 -3.52 30.80 6.42
CA GLY A 298 -2.78 29.66 5.89
C GLY A 298 -1.56 29.35 6.77
N GLU A 299 -1.01 28.14 6.66
CA GLU A 299 0.20 27.77 7.43
C GLU A 299 1.45 28.58 7.03
N ASP A 300 1.38 29.32 5.93
CA ASP A 300 2.35 30.29 5.42
C ASP A 300 2.06 31.74 5.88
N GLY A 301 1.04 31.96 6.70
CA GLY A 301 0.62 33.28 7.17
C GLY A 301 -0.25 34.06 6.18
N GLY A 302 -0.69 33.47 5.07
CA GLY A 302 -1.61 34.10 4.12
C GLY A 302 -3.05 34.22 4.66
N ALA A 303 -3.84 35.20 4.18
CA ALA A 303 -5.17 35.52 4.72
C ALA A 303 -6.32 34.54 4.36
N PHE A 304 -6.03 33.43 3.67
CA PHE A 304 -7.02 32.43 3.24
C PHE A 304 -6.47 31.00 3.33
N ASN A 305 -7.28 30.07 3.84
CA ASN A 305 -7.05 28.63 3.71
C ASN A 305 -7.94 28.07 2.59
N VAL A 306 -7.32 27.42 1.60
CA VAL A 306 -8.01 26.90 0.41
C VAL A 306 -8.38 25.44 0.61
N VAL A 307 -9.57 25.11 0.14
CA VAL A 307 -10.08 23.76 0.05
C VAL A 307 -9.95 23.34 -1.42
N ALA A 308 -9.30 22.21 -1.70
CA ALA A 308 -9.08 21.70 -3.07
C ALA A 308 -10.15 20.64 -3.49
N GLY A 309 -11.21 20.49 -2.69
CA GLY A 309 -12.43 19.73 -3.00
C GLY A 309 -13.35 19.58 -1.79
N PHE A 310 -14.61 19.21 -2.00
CA PHE A 310 -15.59 19.07 -0.91
C PHE A 310 -16.60 17.94 -1.13
N SER A 311 -16.09 16.76 -1.46
CA SER A 311 -16.92 15.61 -1.85
C SER A 311 -17.59 14.92 -0.66
N PRO A 312 -18.90 14.63 -0.74
CA PRO A 312 -19.59 13.88 0.30
C PRO A 312 -19.18 12.40 0.26
N THR A 313 -18.86 11.85 1.44
CA THR A 313 -18.31 10.49 1.53
C THR A 313 -19.31 9.40 1.15
N GLY A 314 -18.91 8.48 0.26
CA GLY A 314 -19.66 7.28 -0.07
C GLY A 314 -20.88 7.50 -0.96
N THR A 315 -21.01 8.68 -1.57
CA THR A 315 -22.16 9.06 -2.40
C THR A 315 -21.96 8.77 -3.89
N GLY A 316 -20.73 8.46 -4.32
CA GLY A 316 -20.37 8.42 -5.73
C GLY A 316 -20.21 9.80 -6.38
N ILE A 317 -20.22 10.89 -5.61
CA ILE A 317 -20.11 12.25 -6.11
C ILE A 317 -18.79 12.87 -5.67
N ALA A 318 -17.97 13.30 -6.64
CA ALA A 318 -16.71 13.98 -6.41
C ALA A 318 -16.72 15.40 -6.99
N TYR A 319 -16.28 16.40 -6.21
CA TYR A 319 -16.12 17.79 -6.64
C TYR A 319 -14.63 18.18 -6.61
N GLY A 320 -14.00 18.20 -7.79
CA GLY A 320 -12.65 18.73 -7.96
C GLY A 320 -12.70 20.24 -8.22
N ILE A 321 -11.93 21.01 -7.46
CA ILE A 321 -11.91 22.48 -7.54
C ILE A 321 -10.48 22.99 -7.63
N LEU A 322 -10.32 24.27 -7.95
CA LEU A 322 -8.99 24.87 -8.10
C LEU A 322 -8.30 25.03 -6.74
N ASP A 323 -6.98 24.90 -6.73
CA ASP A 323 -6.12 25.16 -5.58
C ASP A 323 -5.77 26.65 -5.41
N ASN A 324 -4.80 26.96 -4.54
CA ASN A 324 -4.34 28.31 -4.22
C ASN A 324 -3.67 29.01 -5.40
N GLU A 325 -3.14 28.23 -6.35
CA GLU A 325 -2.44 28.70 -7.54
C GLU A 325 -3.39 28.78 -8.75
N ASN A 326 -4.70 28.60 -8.51
CA ASN A 326 -5.75 28.46 -9.51
C ASN A 326 -5.56 27.26 -10.44
N ASN A 327 -4.91 26.20 -9.97
CA ASN A 327 -4.66 24.98 -10.73
C ASN A 327 -5.57 23.83 -10.28
N LEU A 328 -5.99 22.99 -11.22
CA LEU A 328 -6.55 21.68 -10.89
C LEU A 328 -5.44 20.69 -10.49
N LEU A 329 -5.36 20.37 -9.20
CA LEU A 329 -4.40 19.38 -8.69
C LEU A 329 -4.90 17.94 -8.90
N PRO A 330 -4.19 17.09 -9.66
CA PRO A 330 -4.57 15.70 -9.84
C PRO A 330 -4.69 14.94 -8.52
N THR A 331 -3.77 15.19 -7.57
CA THR A 331 -3.78 14.53 -6.25
C THR A 331 -4.97 14.95 -5.38
N ALA A 332 -5.53 16.15 -5.59
CA ALA A 332 -6.78 16.57 -4.96
C ALA A 332 -7.98 15.88 -5.61
N ILE A 333 -8.06 15.84 -6.95
CA ILE A 333 -9.12 15.12 -7.67
C ILE A 333 -9.21 13.66 -7.21
N MET A 334 -8.08 12.95 -7.10
CA MET A 334 -8.09 11.56 -6.64
C MET A 334 -8.54 11.43 -5.17
N HIS A 335 -8.17 12.39 -4.31
CA HIS A 335 -8.61 12.42 -2.92
C HIS A 335 -10.14 12.57 -2.82
N GLU A 336 -10.72 13.45 -3.63
CA GLU A 336 -12.16 13.65 -3.73
C GLU A 336 -12.90 12.42 -4.26
N ILE A 337 -12.32 11.75 -5.26
CA ILE A 337 -12.85 10.48 -5.77
C ILE A 337 -12.80 9.40 -4.68
N MET A 338 -11.74 9.33 -3.89
CA MET A 338 -11.66 8.38 -2.79
C MET A 338 -12.68 8.68 -1.68
N HIS A 339 -12.98 9.95 -1.41
CA HIS A 339 -14.13 10.32 -0.58
C HIS A 339 -15.45 9.83 -1.19
N ALA A 340 -15.70 10.09 -2.48
CA ALA A 340 -16.90 9.63 -3.18
C ALA A 340 -17.10 8.11 -3.08
N LEU A 341 -16.00 7.34 -3.07
CA LEU A 341 -15.97 5.88 -2.90
C LEU A 341 -16.03 5.40 -1.44
N GLY A 342 -16.13 6.30 -0.47
CA GLY A 342 -16.40 5.96 0.93
C GLY A 342 -15.20 6.07 1.88
N LEU A 343 -14.03 6.52 1.41
CA LEU A 343 -12.90 6.75 2.31
C LEU A 343 -13.11 8.02 3.14
N GLN A 344 -12.65 7.95 4.38
CA GLN A 344 -12.55 9.08 5.30
C GLN A 344 -11.09 9.53 5.36
N HIS A 345 -10.87 10.76 5.81
CA HIS A 345 -9.54 11.22 6.19
C HIS A 345 -8.89 10.27 7.19
N THR A 346 -7.58 10.02 7.08
CA THR A 346 -6.86 9.14 8.00
C THR A 346 -6.82 9.67 9.42
N PHE A 347 -7.02 10.96 9.64
CA PHE A 347 -7.08 11.60 10.96
C PHE A 347 -8.53 11.82 11.46
N SER A 348 -9.54 11.33 10.74
CA SER A 348 -10.94 11.38 11.14
C SER A 348 -11.24 10.32 12.20
N THR A 349 -12.03 10.66 13.22
CA THR A 349 -12.54 9.70 14.20
C THR A 349 -13.51 8.67 13.60
N LYS A 350 -13.97 8.89 12.36
CA LYS A 350 -14.77 7.94 11.57
C LYS A 350 -13.90 6.96 10.75
N ALA A 351 -12.58 7.14 10.73
CA ALA A 351 -11.68 6.18 10.13
C ALA A 351 -11.47 4.98 11.08
N PRO A 352 -11.26 3.75 10.55
CA PRO A 352 -10.96 2.60 11.38
C PRO A 352 -9.69 2.76 12.23
N HIS A 353 -8.69 3.47 11.68
CA HIS A 353 -7.44 3.80 12.35
C HIS A 353 -7.17 5.28 12.17
N THR A 354 -6.94 5.98 13.27
CA THR A 354 -6.69 7.42 13.24
C THR A 354 -5.18 7.70 13.26
N PHE A 355 -4.71 8.54 12.34
CA PHE A 355 -3.31 9.00 12.27
C PHE A 355 -3.20 10.50 12.56
N LEU A 356 -2.01 10.97 12.90
CA LEU A 356 -1.70 12.40 12.92
C LEU A 356 -1.78 12.98 11.51
N ALA A 357 -2.53 14.07 11.35
CA ALA A 357 -2.62 14.78 10.08
C ALA A 357 -1.24 15.25 9.59
N LYS A 358 -1.05 15.26 8.27
CA LYS A 358 0.17 15.68 7.54
C LYS A 358 1.41 14.83 7.82
N ARG A 359 1.25 13.65 8.44
CA ARG A 359 2.37 12.75 8.76
C ARG A 359 2.58 11.65 7.73
N THR A 360 1.59 11.35 6.89
CA THR A 360 1.66 10.26 5.91
C THR A 360 1.59 10.80 4.49
N LYS A 361 2.06 10.01 3.53
CA LYS A 361 1.84 10.27 2.09
C LYS A 361 0.57 9.58 1.58
N ASN A 362 -0.37 9.29 2.47
CA ASN A 362 -1.62 8.65 2.10
C ASN A 362 -2.49 9.62 1.29
N TYR A 363 -3.23 9.12 0.30
CA TYR A 363 -4.15 9.95 -0.47
C TYR A 363 -5.18 10.66 0.41
N MET A 364 -5.59 10.06 1.54
CA MET A 364 -6.59 10.60 2.47
C MET A 364 -5.98 11.38 3.64
N ASP A 365 -4.73 11.83 3.51
CA ASP A 365 -4.07 12.76 4.44
C ASP A 365 -3.91 14.15 3.78
N TYR A 366 -3.50 15.17 4.54
CA TYR A 366 -3.30 16.55 4.07
C TYR A 366 -1.88 16.85 3.59
N LYS A 367 -1.01 15.84 3.46
CA LYS A 367 0.35 16.05 2.96
C LYS A 367 0.34 16.26 1.44
N GLY A 368 1.11 17.22 0.93
CA GLY A 368 1.16 17.55 -0.50
C GLY A 368 1.70 16.44 -1.41
N SER A 369 2.54 15.54 -0.89
CA SER A 369 3.02 14.35 -1.62
C SER A 369 2.14 13.14 -1.30
N LYS A 370 1.05 12.96 -2.06
CA LYS A 370 0.14 11.80 -1.96
C LYS A 370 0.61 10.69 -2.89
N GLU A 371 0.88 9.50 -2.33
CA GLU A 371 1.55 8.40 -3.04
C GLU A 371 0.83 7.04 -2.88
N PHE A 372 0.13 6.77 -1.77
CA PHE A 372 -0.38 5.43 -1.50
C PHE A 372 -1.72 5.39 -0.72
N THR A 373 -2.29 4.20 -0.60
CA THR A 373 -3.41 3.87 0.29
C THR A 373 -3.05 2.65 1.15
N TRP A 374 -3.58 2.58 2.36
CA TRP A 374 -3.41 1.47 3.28
C TRP A 374 -4.23 0.25 2.85
N LYS A 375 -3.84 -0.96 3.27
CA LYS A 375 -4.55 -2.20 2.99
C LYS A 375 -6.01 -2.19 3.44
N TRP A 376 -6.32 -1.60 4.59
CA TRP A 376 -7.70 -1.45 5.06
C TRP A 376 -8.53 -0.49 4.22
N GLN A 377 -7.89 0.51 3.61
CA GLN A 377 -8.58 1.38 2.65
C GLN A 377 -8.92 0.59 1.38
N TRP A 378 -8.07 -0.34 0.93
CA TRP A 378 -8.42 -1.22 -0.20
C TRP A 378 -9.68 -2.04 0.11
N ASN A 379 -9.77 -2.61 1.32
CA ASN A 379 -10.98 -3.33 1.75
C ASN A 379 -12.22 -2.42 1.75
N LYS A 380 -12.08 -1.20 2.29
CA LYS A 380 -13.19 -0.25 2.37
C LYS A 380 -13.64 0.23 0.99
N LEU A 381 -12.70 0.48 0.08
CA LEU A 381 -13.01 0.77 -1.33
C LEU A 381 -13.76 -0.40 -1.96
N HIS A 382 -13.30 -1.65 -1.77
CA HIS A 382 -13.98 -2.85 -2.28
C HIS A 382 -15.39 -3.05 -1.73
N ALA A 383 -15.72 -2.48 -0.57
CA ALA A 383 -17.05 -2.53 0.01
C ALA A 383 -18.01 -1.48 -0.57
N TYR A 384 -17.56 -0.62 -1.49
CA TYR A 384 -18.42 0.37 -2.12
C TYR A 384 -19.54 -0.32 -2.93
N PRO A 385 -20.83 -0.03 -2.68
CA PRO A 385 -21.95 -0.84 -3.19
C PRO A 385 -22.08 -0.92 -4.71
N PHE A 386 -21.55 0.06 -5.44
CA PHE A 386 -21.69 0.15 -6.90
C PHE A 386 -20.46 -0.36 -7.67
N LEU A 387 -19.48 -0.95 -6.98
CA LEU A 387 -18.43 -1.71 -7.64
C LEU A 387 -18.95 -3.06 -8.11
N LYS A 388 -18.64 -3.42 -9.36
CA LYS A 388 -19.05 -4.66 -10.03
C LYS A 388 -17.92 -5.69 -10.05
#